data_AF-A0A660Z0I9-F1
#
_entry.id   AF-A0A660Z0I9-F1
#
_cell.length_a   1.000
_cell.length_b   1.000
_cell.length_c   1.000
_cell.angle_alpha   90.00
_cell.angle_beta   90.00
_cell.angle_gamma   90.00
#
_symmetry.space_group_name_H-M   'P 1'
#
loop_
_entity.id
_entity.type
_entity.pdbx_description
1 polymer ?
#
loop_
_entity_poly.entity_id
_entity_poly.type
_entity_poly.pdbx_seq_one_letter_code
_entity_poly.pdbx_strand_id
1 'polypeptide(L)'
;NYYGPFDAQDAYHQLWEGALECKMLPIDWTFWCYKCGGMASMKTCPHPKEDRLFLSGTALRKSLSEGGDVPAEFSRPEVLKILRDYYATLEEKVEVKLHGHATGDAEVKK
;
A
#
# COMPACT_ATOMS: atom_id res chain seq x y z
N ASN A 1 4.34 -13.01 -10.96
CA ASN A 1 5.19 -12.31 -9.99
C ASN A 1 6.54 -12.09 -10.62
N TYR A 2 6.96 -10.82 -10.73
CA TYR A 2 8.25 -10.46 -11.34
C TYR A 2 9.39 -10.42 -10.29
N TYR A 3 9.09 -9.98 -9.06
CA TYR A 3 10.02 -9.91 -7.92
C TYR A 3 9.29 -10.29 -6.63
N GLY A 4 10.03 -10.69 -5.59
CA GLY A 4 9.56 -10.76 -4.21
C GLY A 4 9.40 -9.36 -3.59
N PRO A 5 8.66 -9.24 -2.46
CA PRO A 5 8.30 -7.95 -1.88
C PRO A 5 9.48 -7.14 -1.32
N PHE A 6 10.59 -7.81 -1.00
CA PHE A 6 11.77 -7.19 -0.38
C PHE A 6 13.08 -7.43 -1.16
N ASP A 7 13.02 -8.02 -2.36
CA ASP A 7 14.21 -8.35 -3.17
C ASP A 7 15.10 -7.12 -3.43
N ALA A 8 14.51 -5.94 -3.57
CA ALA A 8 15.26 -4.69 -3.72
C ALA A 8 16.04 -4.31 -2.45
N GLN A 9 15.49 -4.62 -1.26
CA GLN A 9 16.18 -4.45 0.02
C GLN A 9 17.32 -5.45 0.15
N ASP A 10 17.09 -6.72 -0.23
CA ASP A 10 18.12 -7.76 -0.23
C ASP A 10 19.26 -7.41 -1.20
N ALA A 11 18.94 -6.90 -2.39
CA ALA A 11 19.92 -6.45 -3.37
C ALA A 11 20.79 -5.31 -2.82
N TYR A 12 20.21 -4.35 -2.10
CA TYR A 12 20.97 -3.28 -1.44
C TYR A 12 22.00 -3.84 -0.46
N HIS A 13 21.66 -4.89 0.31
CA HIS A 13 22.56 -5.50 1.28
C HIS A 13 23.69 -6.33 0.65
N GLN A 14 23.66 -6.56 -0.66
CA GLN A 14 24.72 -7.25 -1.42
C GLN A 14 25.71 -6.28 -2.09
N LEU A 15 25.49 -4.97 -1.98
CA LEU A 15 26.40 -3.96 -2.53
C LEU A 15 27.71 -3.88 -1.75
N TRP A 16 28.78 -3.44 -2.41
CA TRP A 16 30.08 -3.24 -1.78
C TRP A 16 30.10 -1.99 -0.88
N GLU A 17 31.08 -1.90 0.02
CA GLU A 17 31.24 -0.74 0.91
C GLU A 17 31.48 0.55 0.09
N GLY A 18 30.70 1.60 0.38
CA GLY A 18 30.78 2.86 -0.36
C GLY A 18 30.10 2.84 -1.74
N ALA A 19 29.35 1.79 -2.09
CA ALA A 19 28.60 1.74 -3.35
C ALA A 19 27.56 2.87 -3.49
N LEU A 20 27.01 3.35 -2.38
CA LEU A 20 26.04 4.45 -2.33
C LEU A 20 26.43 5.44 -1.24
N GLU A 21 26.35 6.74 -1.56
CA GLU A 21 26.55 7.82 -0.58
C GLU A 21 25.43 7.85 0.45
N CYS A 22 24.20 7.56 0.00
CA CYS A 22 23.01 7.52 0.84
C CYS A 22 22.78 6.12 1.40
N LYS A 23 22.46 6.06 2.71
CA LYS A 23 22.05 4.81 3.35
C LYS A 23 20.57 4.55 3.14
N MET A 24 20.22 3.31 2.80
CA MET A 24 18.83 2.86 2.73
C MET A 24 18.18 2.88 4.12
N LEU A 25 16.92 3.30 4.16
CA LEU A 25 16.01 3.09 5.28
C LEU A 25 14.99 2.01 4.87
N PRO A 26 15.17 0.74 5.27
CA PRO A 26 14.25 -0.33 4.88
C PRO A 26 12.90 -0.14 5.56
N ILE A 27 11.85 -0.01 4.76
CA ILE A 27 10.46 0.11 5.22
C ILE A 27 9.78 -1.25 5.01
N ASP A 28 9.16 -1.75 6.08
CA ASP A 28 8.34 -2.96 6.05
C ASP A 28 6.92 -2.63 5.55
N TRP A 29 6.04 -3.62 5.41
CA TRP A 29 4.65 -3.38 5.05
C TRP A 29 4.00 -2.39 6.02
N THR A 30 3.43 -1.34 5.44
CA THR A 30 2.76 -0.26 6.17
C THR A 30 1.25 -0.33 5.98
N PHE A 31 0.54 0.09 7.01
CA PHE A 31 -0.91 0.12 7.06
C PHE A 31 -1.36 1.23 8.02
N TRP A 32 -2.60 1.66 7.89
CA TRP A 32 -3.25 2.43 8.93
C TRP A 32 -3.73 1.49 10.03
N CYS A 33 -3.51 1.82 11.30
CA CYS A 33 -4.05 1.07 12.43
C CYS A 33 -5.03 1.92 13.23
N TYR A 34 -6.27 1.44 13.36
CA TYR A 34 -7.34 2.14 14.06
C TYR A 34 -7.06 2.28 15.56
N LYS A 35 -6.41 1.28 16.18
CA LYS A 35 -6.02 1.35 17.60
C LYS A 35 -4.82 2.26 17.86
N CYS A 36 -3.88 2.36 16.92
CA CYS A 36 -2.77 3.31 17.02
C CYS A 36 -3.18 4.74 16.64
N GLY A 37 -4.27 4.91 15.88
CA GLY A 37 -4.69 6.20 15.36
C GLY A 37 -3.74 6.77 14.31
N GLY A 38 -3.06 5.91 13.55
CA GLY A 38 -1.99 6.35 12.65
C GLY A 38 -1.43 5.28 11.73
N MET A 39 -0.52 5.72 10.85
CA MET A 39 0.30 4.84 10.04
C MET A 39 1.26 4.04 10.91
N ALA A 40 1.34 2.74 10.66
CA ALA A 40 2.24 1.83 11.34
C ALA A 40 2.79 0.77 10.39
N SER A 41 3.71 -0.06 10.88
CA SER A 41 4.23 -1.22 10.16
C SER A 41 4.09 -2.49 11.00
N MET A 42 4.41 -3.63 10.39
CA MET A 42 4.50 -4.91 11.09
C MET A 42 5.49 -4.90 12.27
N LYS A 43 6.48 -3.99 12.24
CA LYS A 43 7.49 -3.85 13.30
C LYS A 43 7.08 -2.89 14.41
N THR A 44 6.21 -1.92 14.12
CA THR A 44 5.86 -0.85 15.07
C THR A 44 4.47 -0.98 15.67
N CYS A 45 3.63 -1.89 15.16
CA CYS A 45 2.28 -2.12 15.67
C CYS A 45 2.02 -3.62 15.97
N PRO A 46 1.66 -3.98 17.21
CA PRO A 46 1.36 -5.36 17.59
C PRO A 46 -0.12 -5.74 17.36
N HIS A 47 -1.00 -4.79 17.00
CA HIS A 47 -2.44 -5.05 16.87
C HIS A 47 -2.75 -5.98 15.70
N PRO A 48 -3.76 -6.86 15.79
CA PRO A 48 -4.07 -7.85 14.76
C PRO A 48 -4.68 -7.22 13.49
N LYS A 49 -4.87 -8.02 12.44
CA LYS A 49 -5.21 -7.54 11.08
C LYS A 49 -6.56 -6.81 11.03
N GLU A 50 -7.51 -7.22 11.84
CA GLU A 50 -8.84 -6.62 11.98
C GLU A 50 -8.79 -5.14 12.42
N ASP A 51 -7.73 -4.72 13.10
CA ASP A 51 -7.52 -3.33 13.51
C ASP A 51 -6.74 -2.52 12.46
N ARG A 52 -6.51 -3.08 11.27
CA ARG A 52 -5.66 -2.50 10.23
C ARG A 52 -6.41 -2.28 8.93
N LEU A 53 -6.16 -1.13 8.32
CA LEU A 53 -6.53 -0.83 6.95
C LEU A 53 -5.28 -0.88 6.07
N PHE A 54 -5.21 -1.89 5.20
CA PHE A 54 -4.14 -2.01 4.20
C PHE A 54 -4.39 -1.07 3.03
N LEU A 55 -3.38 -0.27 2.69
CA LEU A 55 -3.45 0.75 1.65
C LEU A 55 -3.19 0.15 0.26
N SER A 56 -4.11 -0.66 -0.22
CA SER A 56 -4.01 -1.30 -1.54
C SER A 56 -4.40 -0.36 -2.68
N GLY A 57 -3.45 -0.11 -3.58
CA GLY A 57 -3.71 0.67 -4.79
C GLY A 57 -4.73 0.01 -5.73
N THR A 58 -4.78 -1.32 -5.78
CA THR A 58 -5.78 -2.04 -6.59
C THR A 58 -7.19 -1.85 -6.02
N ALA A 59 -7.34 -1.93 -4.70
CA ALA A 59 -8.61 -1.66 -4.05
C ALA A 59 -9.03 -0.20 -4.25
N LEU A 60 -8.10 0.75 -4.10
CA LEU A 60 -8.35 2.17 -4.35
C LEU A 60 -8.84 2.43 -5.78
N ARG A 61 -8.11 1.93 -6.79
CA ARG A 61 -8.50 2.12 -8.19
C ARG A 61 -9.85 1.52 -8.49
N LYS A 62 -10.16 0.34 -7.92
CA LYS A 62 -11.47 -0.28 -8.05
C LYS A 62 -12.56 0.64 -7.48
N SER A 63 -12.42 1.08 -6.23
CA SER A 63 -13.39 1.98 -5.59
C SER A 63 -13.57 3.27 -6.39
N LEU A 64 -12.49 3.91 -6.86
CA LEU A 64 -12.57 5.14 -7.64
C LEU A 64 -13.25 4.92 -9.00
N SER A 65 -12.93 3.85 -9.72
CA SER A 65 -13.57 3.52 -11.01
C SER A 65 -15.06 3.21 -10.89
N GLU A 66 -15.46 2.55 -9.80
CA GLU A 66 -16.84 2.14 -9.51
C GLU A 66 -17.65 3.26 -8.81
N GLY A 67 -17.04 4.40 -8.48
CA GLY A 67 -17.69 5.49 -7.75
C GLY A 67 -17.97 5.15 -6.27
N GLY A 68 -17.29 4.14 -5.73
CA GLY A 68 -17.39 3.73 -4.34
C GLY A 68 -16.72 4.70 -3.37
N ASP A 69 -17.07 4.60 -2.10
CA ASP A 69 -16.46 5.41 -1.06
C ASP A 69 -15.07 4.87 -0.67
N VAL A 70 -14.19 5.78 -0.25
CA VAL A 70 -12.83 5.49 0.16
C VAL A 70 -12.65 6.06 1.57
N PRO A 71 -12.27 5.26 2.58
CA PRO A 71 -12.10 5.73 3.95
C PRO A 71 -11.14 6.93 4.04
N ALA A 72 -11.42 7.88 4.94
CA ALA A 72 -10.57 9.04 5.15
C ALA A 72 -9.19 8.67 5.71
N GLU A 73 -9.08 7.50 6.37
CA GLU A 73 -7.84 6.91 6.83
C GLU A 73 -6.96 6.39 5.68
N PHE A 74 -7.54 6.17 4.48
CA PHE A 74 -6.78 5.74 3.31
C PHE A 74 -5.98 6.89 2.71
N SER A 75 -6.62 8.04 2.55
CA SER A 75 -6.02 9.26 2.00
C SER A 75 -6.83 10.47 2.43
N ARG A 76 -6.17 11.63 2.43
CA ARG A 76 -6.80 12.89 2.84
C ARG A 76 -7.99 13.22 1.92
N PRO A 77 -9.09 13.77 2.45
CA PRO A 77 -10.28 14.07 1.66
C PRO A 77 -10.03 14.96 0.44
N GLU A 78 -9.15 15.96 0.56
CA GLU A 78 -8.79 16.87 -0.53
C GLU A 78 -8.07 16.16 -1.68
N VAL A 79 -7.26 15.14 -1.38
CA VAL A 79 -6.58 14.31 -2.38
C VAL A 79 -7.58 13.37 -3.05
N LEU A 80 -8.46 12.74 -2.26
CA LEU A 80 -9.49 11.85 -2.78
C LEU A 80 -10.46 12.57 -3.72
N LYS A 81 -10.79 13.84 -3.43
CA LYS A 81 -11.62 14.65 -4.32
C LYS A 81 -10.98 14.81 -5.70
N ILE A 82 -9.71 15.20 -5.76
CA ILE A 82 -8.97 15.35 -7.02
C ILE A 82 -8.94 14.04 -7.81
N LEU A 83 -8.70 12.92 -7.11
CA LEU A 83 -8.68 11.60 -7.74
C LEU A 83 -10.07 11.21 -8.26
N ARG A 84 -11.14 11.42 -7.49
CA ARG A 84 -12.51 11.14 -7.93
C ARG A 84 -12.89 11.95 -9.16
N ASP A 85 -12.55 13.25 -9.17
CA ASP A 85 -12.83 14.14 -10.30
C ASP A 85 -12.13 13.63 -11.57
N TYR A 86 -10.87 13.21 -11.48
CA TYR A 86 -10.15 12.60 -12.60
C TYR A 86 -10.80 11.29 -13.07
N TYR A 87 -11.07 10.36 -12.15
CA TYR A 87 -11.65 9.05 -12.50
C TYR A 87 -13.07 9.17 -13.10
N ALA A 88 -13.81 10.21 -12.75
CA ALA A 88 -15.12 10.50 -13.34
C ALA A 88 -15.04 10.93 -14.82
N THR A 89 -13.90 11.47 -15.27
CA THR A 89 -13.68 11.84 -16.69
C THR A 89 -13.29 10.68 -17.59
N LEU A 90 -12.97 9.51 -17.04
CA LEU A 90 -12.52 8.36 -17.82
C LEU A 90 -13.71 7.69 -18.53
N GLU A 91 -13.71 7.74 -19.86
CA GLU A 91 -14.70 7.05 -20.71
C GLU A 91 -14.47 5.53 -20.74
N GLU A 92 -13.19 5.11 -20.76
CA GLU A 92 -12.81 3.70 -20.69
C GLU A 92 -12.52 3.28 -19.25
N LYS A 93 -13.48 2.58 -18.63
CA LYS A 93 -13.31 2.01 -17.29
C LYS A 93 -12.70 0.62 -17.39
N VAL A 94 -11.41 0.51 -17.06
CA VAL A 94 -10.73 -0.79 -16.96
C VAL A 94 -11.26 -1.57 -15.76
N GLU A 95 -11.62 -2.84 -15.97
CA GLU A 95 -12.00 -3.75 -14.89
C GLU A 95 -10.80 -3.99 -13.97
N VAL A 96 -10.94 -3.63 -12.68
CA VAL A 96 -9.88 -3.79 -11.69
C VAL A 96 -10.12 -5.07 -10.88
N LYS A 97 -9.37 -6.12 -11.19
CA LYS A 97 -9.42 -7.40 -10.47
C LYS A 97 -8.64 -7.32 -9.15
N LEU A 98 -9.26 -7.74 -8.05
CA LEU A 98 -8.61 -7.83 -6.74
C LEU A 98 -7.72 -9.09 -6.68
N HIS A 99 -6.55 -8.95 -6.05
CA HIS A 99 -5.62 -10.05 -5.78
C HIS A 99 -5.34 -10.12 -4.27
N GLY A 100 -4.86 -11.25 -3.72
CA GLY A 100 -4.65 -11.40 -2.26
C GLY A 100 -3.68 -10.38 -1.62
N HIS A 101 -2.72 -9.85 -2.38
CA HIS A 101 -1.88 -8.73 -1.93
C HIS A 101 -2.69 -7.43 -1.75
N ALA A 102 -3.79 -7.28 -2.49
CA ALA A 102 -4.68 -6.13 -2.40
C ALA A 102 -5.57 -6.13 -1.15
N THR A 103 -5.71 -7.27 -0.47
CA THR A 103 -6.52 -7.44 0.74
C THR A 103 -5.66 -7.66 1.99
N GLY A 104 -4.33 -7.65 1.83
CA GLY A 104 -3.38 -7.96 2.90
C GLY A 104 -3.43 -9.43 3.35
N ASP A 105 -3.98 -10.33 2.53
CA ASP A 105 -4.06 -11.78 2.80
C ASP A 105 -2.83 -12.55 2.27
N ALA A 106 -1.88 -11.84 1.67
CA ALA A 106 -0.68 -12.47 1.13
C ALA A 106 0.17 -13.10 2.25
N GLU A 107 0.44 -14.39 2.13
CA GLU A 107 1.31 -15.11 3.05
C GLU A 107 2.72 -14.51 3.06
N VAL A 108 3.24 -14.27 4.26
CA VAL A 108 4.65 -13.94 4.46
C VAL A 108 5.42 -15.24 4.24
N LYS A 109 6.06 -15.40 3.07
CA LYS A 109 7.10 -16.42 2.95
C LYS A 109 8.25 -16.01 3.87
N LYS A 110 8.39 -16.74 4.97
CA LYS A 110 9.54 -16.69 5.88
C LYS A 110 10.79 -17.19 5.18
#